data_AF-D3E303-F1
#
_entry.id   AF-D3E303-F1
#
_cell.length_a   1.000
_cell.length_b   1.000
_cell.length_c   1.000
_cell.angle_alpha   90.00
_cell.angle_beta   90.00
_cell.angle_gamma   90.00
#
_symmetry.space_group_name_H-M   'P 1'
#
loop_
_entity.id
_entity.type
_entity.pdbx_description
1 polymer ?
#
loop_
_entity_poly.entity_id
_entity_poly.type
_entity_poly.pdbx_seq_one_letter_code
_entity_poly.pdbx_strand_id
1 'polypeptide(L)'
;MNRFWNDLILPLFYEFKPEVIVEIGCFKGENTKNILEYCYYTNSKLKVIDPNPDSSFDPISLKNKYGDKFEFLKELSLNGLNLIEDYDAVLIDGDHNWYTVYNELKLIEKRFDQNNFPLIIFHDVSWPYARRDLYYNPELIPEEFRHPYKNLAMFPDKNELGDIGLNPTFNNAVFENTPKNGVLTAIEDFLDETNLNLSFFCLNAFYGFGVLFPSQSCDEKTILQIFYDSDVIGLLEKTYLKLRFTQEHIIKNKNIEINNLKDMNNSLNKKNIDLTGINSNLEKELDKLNNTKTEIEKELDKLNNTNIDLKEKLIISTNNQKELEKLLDNLKDDKTYLENELKDLNNTKTEIEKELNKVTNDKTNLKIELNNINNTNIELEKIVDDLCNEKSSLKNKINDLEYANQRTLKTIENLNGDIYSKTYENDSLKEDNLLLTKTNKDFLEDIKNLNNLNYDLEQKILNLEEEKNSILSSKTWKFGAPFRKISNIFNKN
;
A
#
# COMPACT_ATOMS: atom_id res chain seq x y z
N MET A 1 1.85 78.01 49.16
CA MET A 1 1.99 79.50 49.12
C MET A 1 2.71 80.08 47.90
N ASN A 2 4.02 79.83 47.71
CA ASN A 2 4.97 80.48 46.75
C ASN A 2 4.40 81.39 45.63
N ARG A 3 3.48 80.90 44.78
CA ARG A 3 2.90 81.63 43.63
C ARG A 3 2.39 83.05 43.92
N PHE A 4 2.00 83.35 45.17
CA PHE A 4 1.46 84.65 45.58
C PHE A 4 2.51 85.59 46.20
N TRP A 5 3.79 85.21 46.16
CA TRP A 5 4.86 85.98 46.81
C TRP A 5 4.92 87.43 46.32
N ASN A 6 5.09 87.64 45.01
CA ASN A 6 5.29 88.98 44.45
C ASN A 6 4.02 89.84 44.53
N ASP A 7 2.86 89.25 44.26
CA ASP A 7 1.60 89.98 44.06
C ASP A 7 0.85 90.25 45.36
N LEU A 8 1.11 89.51 46.45
CA LEU A 8 0.37 89.62 47.73
C LEU A 8 1.26 89.58 48.98
N ILE A 9 2.08 88.52 49.16
CA ILE A 9 2.82 88.32 50.42
C ILE A 9 3.88 89.40 50.62
N LEU A 10 4.65 89.73 49.58
CA LEU A 10 5.68 90.76 49.63
C LEU A 10 5.10 92.18 49.84
N PRO A 11 4.02 92.59 49.15
CA PRO A 11 3.27 93.80 49.52
C PRO A 11 2.82 93.85 50.98
N LEU A 12 2.22 92.77 51.50
CA LEU A 12 1.84 92.68 52.92
C LEU A 12 3.05 92.84 53.84
N PHE A 13 4.17 92.19 53.52
CA PHE A 13 5.41 92.31 54.29
C PHE A 13 6.03 93.72 54.22
N TYR A 14 5.91 94.45 53.11
CA TYR A 14 6.35 95.85 53.06
C TYR A 14 5.44 96.80 53.86
N GLU A 15 4.16 96.49 53.99
CA GLU A 15 3.23 97.28 54.81
C GLU A 15 3.40 97.00 56.30
N PHE A 16 3.20 95.75 56.72
CA PHE A 16 3.21 95.33 58.12
C PHE A 16 4.62 95.17 58.72
N LYS A 17 5.66 95.07 57.88
CA LYS A 17 7.10 95.08 58.25
C LYS A 17 7.49 94.09 59.37
N PRO A 18 7.11 92.80 59.29
CA PRO A 18 7.43 91.82 60.33
C PRO A 18 8.94 91.68 60.55
N GLU A 19 9.41 91.74 61.80
CA GLU A 19 10.80 91.55 62.21
C GLU A 19 11.12 90.07 62.46
N VAL A 20 10.16 89.29 62.96
CA VAL A 20 10.24 87.84 63.15
C VAL A 20 9.07 87.17 62.45
N ILE A 21 9.39 86.35 61.45
CA ILE A 21 8.44 85.63 60.60
C ILE A 21 8.54 84.14 60.90
N VAL A 22 7.40 83.45 60.96
CA VAL A 22 7.29 81.99 61.04
C VAL A 22 6.74 81.43 59.73
N GLU A 23 7.31 80.32 59.24
CA GLU A 23 6.77 79.55 58.11
C GLU A 23 6.57 78.10 58.55
N ILE A 24 5.33 77.61 58.49
CA ILE A 24 4.93 76.24 58.83
C ILE A 24 4.71 75.48 57.53
N GLY A 25 5.46 74.39 57.31
CA GLY A 25 5.45 73.62 56.08
C GLY A 25 6.25 74.31 54.98
N CYS A 26 7.55 74.02 54.88
CA CYS A 26 8.39 74.58 53.82
C CYS A 26 8.43 73.70 52.57
N PHE A 27 8.20 72.38 52.71
CA PHE A 27 8.27 71.40 51.63
C PHE A 27 9.63 71.43 50.91
N LYS A 28 9.73 72.11 49.74
CA LYS A 28 10.98 72.31 48.97
C LYS A 28 11.72 73.62 49.30
N GLY A 29 11.15 74.40 50.20
CA GLY A 29 11.55 75.74 50.58
C GLY A 29 11.67 76.70 49.41
N GLU A 30 10.73 76.67 48.46
CA GLU A 30 10.66 77.71 47.42
C GLU A 30 10.29 79.05 48.06
N ASN A 31 9.21 79.07 48.84
CA ASN A 31 8.72 80.24 49.55
C ASN A 31 9.71 80.71 50.64
N THR A 32 10.32 79.77 51.38
CA THR A 32 11.43 80.02 52.32
C THR A 32 12.56 80.87 51.73
N LYS A 33 12.95 80.62 50.47
CA LYS A 33 14.04 81.37 49.81
C LYS A 33 13.62 82.83 49.57
N ASN A 34 12.36 83.05 49.20
CA ASN A 34 11.79 84.38 48.97
C ASN A 34 11.71 85.17 50.30
N ILE A 35 11.22 84.53 51.38
CA ILE A 35 11.18 85.16 52.71
C ILE A 35 12.59 85.48 53.20
N LEU A 36 13.57 84.58 53.01
CA LEU A 36 14.96 84.83 53.38
C LEU A 36 15.61 85.96 52.57
N GLU A 37 15.18 86.21 51.33
CA GLU A 37 15.57 87.38 50.56
C GLU A 37 14.98 88.67 51.16
N TYR A 38 13.70 88.68 51.56
CA TYR A 38 13.11 89.79 52.33
C TYR A 38 13.88 90.04 53.64
N CYS A 39 14.07 89.02 54.48
CA CYS A 39 14.81 89.08 55.74
C CYS A 39 16.26 89.60 55.58
N TYR A 40 16.90 89.28 54.46
CA TYR A 40 18.23 89.79 54.15
C TYR A 40 18.23 91.31 53.92
N TYR A 41 17.22 91.86 53.26
CA TYR A 41 17.10 93.30 52.96
C TYR A 41 16.51 94.13 54.10
N THR A 42 15.60 93.57 54.91
CA THR A 42 14.96 94.29 56.04
C THR A 42 15.67 94.10 57.39
N ASN A 43 16.61 93.16 57.46
CA ASN A 43 17.20 92.64 58.71
C ASN A 43 16.23 91.83 59.61
N SER A 44 15.04 91.47 59.10
CA SER A 44 14.12 90.52 59.76
C SER A 44 14.73 89.11 59.88
N LYS A 45 14.05 88.21 60.59
CA LYS A 45 14.43 86.80 60.80
C LYS A 45 13.30 85.86 60.39
N LEU A 46 13.65 84.71 59.82
CA LEU A 46 12.73 83.62 59.52
C LEU A 46 13.01 82.40 60.42
N LYS A 47 11.94 81.88 61.02
CA LYS A 47 11.89 80.60 61.72
C LYS A 47 11.00 79.64 60.94
N VAL A 48 11.55 78.55 60.40
CA VAL A 48 10.79 77.53 59.67
C VAL A 48 10.49 76.35 60.57
N ILE A 49 9.25 75.88 60.60
CA ILE A 49 8.82 74.64 61.25
C ILE A 49 8.37 73.65 60.17
N ASP A 50 9.07 72.54 60.01
CA ASP A 50 8.64 71.44 59.12
C ASP A 50 9.16 70.09 59.67
N PRO A 51 8.29 69.14 60.04
CA PRO A 51 8.71 67.85 60.60
C PRO A 51 9.33 66.93 59.55
N ASN A 52 9.01 67.10 58.27
CA ASN A 52 9.42 66.21 57.19
C ASN A 52 9.42 66.93 55.81
N PRO A 53 10.35 67.88 55.60
CA PRO A 53 10.47 68.57 54.33
C PRO A 53 10.93 67.63 53.20
N ASP A 54 10.78 68.09 51.97
CA ASP A 54 11.23 67.38 50.76
C ASP A 54 12.75 67.19 50.79
N SER A 55 13.25 66.11 50.19
CA SER A 55 14.68 65.76 50.19
C SER A 55 15.57 66.77 49.43
N SER A 56 14.98 67.71 48.69
CA SER A 56 15.67 68.85 48.07
C SER A 56 15.78 70.10 48.96
N PHE A 57 15.19 70.11 50.16
CA PHE A 57 15.35 71.20 51.13
C PHE A 57 16.61 71.01 51.99
N ASP A 58 17.57 71.94 51.85
CA ASP A 58 18.82 71.94 52.62
C ASP A 58 18.84 73.12 53.62
N PRO A 59 18.42 72.90 54.88
CA PRO A 59 18.48 73.93 55.92
C PRO A 59 19.92 74.24 56.35
N ILE A 60 20.91 73.37 56.11
CA ILE A 60 22.31 73.62 56.48
C ILE A 60 22.92 74.64 55.52
N SER A 61 22.70 74.49 54.21
CA SER A 61 23.09 75.48 53.20
C SER A 61 22.39 76.82 53.41
N LEU A 62 21.09 76.83 53.72
CA LEU A 62 20.38 78.07 54.08
C LEU A 62 20.95 78.73 55.35
N LYS A 63 21.24 77.94 56.40
CA LYS A 63 21.86 78.47 57.63
C LYS A 63 23.25 79.04 57.39
N ASN A 64 24.05 78.39 56.54
CA ASN A 64 25.38 78.87 56.15
C ASN A 64 25.31 80.16 55.31
N LYS A 65 24.27 80.34 54.48
CA LYS A 65 24.09 81.54 53.64
C LYS A 65 23.50 82.74 54.40
N TYR A 66 22.52 82.50 55.28
CA TYR A 66 21.73 83.58 55.92
C TYR A 66 22.04 83.78 57.42
N GLY A 67 22.85 82.92 58.04
CA GLY A 67 23.42 83.17 59.37
C GLY A 67 22.38 83.23 60.50
N ASP A 68 22.28 84.38 61.17
CA ASP A 68 21.35 84.64 62.26
C ASP A 68 19.89 84.85 61.80
N LYS A 69 19.68 85.10 60.51
CA LYS A 69 18.36 85.38 59.90
C LYS A 69 17.53 84.15 59.57
N PHE A 70 18.09 82.95 59.72
CA PHE A 70 17.42 81.69 59.46
C PHE A 70 17.51 80.74 60.66
N GLU A 71 16.39 80.16 61.05
CA GLU A 71 16.31 79.07 62.01
C GLU A 71 15.38 77.98 61.45
N PHE A 72 15.75 76.72 61.65
CA PHE A 72 14.96 75.58 61.19
C PHE A 72 14.67 74.64 62.37
N LEU A 73 13.39 74.43 62.63
CA LEU A 73 12.87 73.57 63.68
C LEU A 73 12.24 72.35 63.02
N LYS A 74 12.92 71.20 63.08
CA LYS A 74 12.39 69.94 62.53
C LYS A 74 11.40 69.30 63.51
N GLU A 75 10.24 69.92 63.64
CA GLU A 75 9.21 69.60 64.64
C GLU A 75 7.81 69.66 64.03
N LEU A 76 6.83 69.06 64.72
CA LEU A 76 5.41 69.28 64.43
C LEU A 76 5.05 70.74 64.75
N SER A 77 4.14 71.36 64.01
CA SER A 77 3.74 72.76 64.21
C SER A 77 3.25 73.06 65.63
N LEU A 78 2.40 72.19 66.17
CA LEU A 78 1.89 72.27 67.55
C LEU A 78 3.01 72.19 68.62
N ASN A 79 4.17 71.60 68.30
CA ASN A 79 5.37 71.63 69.14
C ASN A 79 6.20 72.88 68.86
N GLY A 80 6.55 73.11 67.59
CA GLY A 80 7.45 74.18 67.14
C GLY A 80 6.96 75.58 67.50
N LEU A 81 5.64 75.85 67.40
CA LEU A 81 5.05 77.12 67.83
C LEU A 81 5.23 77.38 69.34
N ASN A 82 5.32 76.33 70.17
CA ASN A 82 5.62 76.46 71.60
C ASN A 82 7.11 76.73 71.89
N LEU A 83 8.01 76.53 70.92
CA LEU A 83 9.45 76.82 71.04
C LEU A 83 9.83 78.24 70.57
N ILE A 84 8.91 78.97 69.94
CA ILE A 84 9.14 80.34 69.47
C ILE A 84 8.47 81.31 70.44
N GLU A 85 9.25 82.19 71.07
CA GLU A 85 8.73 83.11 72.10
C GLU A 85 7.81 84.19 71.54
N ASP A 86 8.15 84.79 70.40
CA ASP A 86 7.46 85.95 69.80
C ASP A 86 7.60 85.96 68.26
N TYR A 87 6.63 86.55 67.54
CA TYR A 87 6.62 86.74 66.09
C TYR A 87 5.51 87.68 65.61
N ASP A 88 5.79 88.47 64.57
CA ASP A 88 4.86 89.46 63.99
C ASP A 88 4.02 88.89 62.83
N ALA A 89 4.50 87.82 62.18
CA ALA A 89 3.80 87.18 61.06
C ALA A 89 4.03 85.66 61.05
N VAL A 90 3.01 84.90 60.66
CA VAL A 90 3.08 83.44 60.51
C VAL A 90 2.36 82.97 59.25
N LEU A 91 3.06 82.12 58.48
CA LEU A 91 2.58 81.51 57.24
C LEU A 91 2.24 80.05 57.49
N ILE A 92 0.98 79.67 57.31
CA ILE A 92 0.45 78.32 57.56
C ILE A 92 0.21 77.59 56.23
N ASP A 93 1.13 76.67 55.90
CA ASP A 93 1.13 75.80 54.70
C ASP A 93 1.49 74.35 55.11
N GLY A 94 1.08 73.96 56.34
CA GLY A 94 1.40 72.71 57.02
C GLY A 94 0.47 71.53 56.68
N ASP A 95 0.06 70.74 57.68
CA ASP A 95 -0.85 69.60 57.45
C ASP A 95 -2.30 70.08 57.27
N HIS A 96 -2.87 69.89 56.07
CA HIS A 96 -4.10 70.55 55.63
C HIS A 96 -5.38 69.92 56.20
N ASN A 97 -5.50 69.85 57.52
CA ASN A 97 -6.68 69.36 58.23
C ASN A 97 -7.16 70.32 59.32
N TRP A 98 -8.45 70.19 59.65
CA TRP A 98 -9.13 71.00 60.65
C TRP A 98 -8.40 70.97 62.00
N TYR A 99 -8.08 69.77 62.49
CA TYR A 99 -7.50 69.60 63.83
C TYR A 99 -6.18 70.36 63.99
N THR A 100 -5.29 70.26 63.00
CA THR A 100 -3.97 70.91 63.07
C THR A 100 -4.12 72.43 63.04
N VAL A 101 -4.79 72.97 62.01
CA VAL A 101 -4.92 74.44 61.82
C VAL A 101 -5.70 75.11 62.96
N TYR A 102 -6.79 74.48 63.43
CA TYR A 102 -7.57 75.00 64.56
C TYR A 102 -6.71 75.07 65.84
N ASN A 103 -5.89 74.03 66.12
CA ASN A 103 -5.04 74.04 67.30
C ASN A 103 -3.81 74.95 67.16
N GLU A 104 -3.29 75.18 65.96
CA GLU A 104 -2.29 76.22 65.69
C GLU A 104 -2.86 77.60 66.05
N LEU A 105 -4.08 77.93 65.59
CA LEU A 105 -4.76 79.18 65.92
C LEU A 105 -5.05 79.31 67.42
N LYS A 106 -5.51 78.24 68.08
CA LYS A 106 -5.67 78.20 69.55
C LYS A 106 -4.35 78.19 70.32
N LEU A 107 -3.18 78.02 69.70
CA LEU A 107 -1.86 78.26 70.32
C LEU A 107 -1.42 79.71 70.17
N ILE A 108 -1.73 80.33 69.02
CA ILE A 108 -1.47 81.76 68.76
C ILE A 108 -2.35 82.63 69.69
N GLU A 109 -3.66 82.36 69.77
CA GLU A 109 -4.61 83.04 70.69
C GLU A 109 -4.18 82.98 72.17
N LYS A 110 -3.46 81.92 72.59
CA LYS A 110 -2.96 81.79 73.98
C LYS A 110 -1.72 82.64 74.27
N ARG A 111 -1.08 83.21 73.25
CA ARG A 111 0.17 83.99 73.37
C ARG A 111 -0.04 85.48 73.11
N PHE A 112 -0.85 85.83 72.12
CA PHE A 112 -1.02 87.20 71.66
C PHE A 112 -2.40 87.75 72.03
N ASP A 113 -2.45 89.03 72.39
CA ASP A 113 -3.69 89.77 72.61
C ASP A 113 -4.03 90.68 71.42
N GLN A 114 -5.15 91.40 71.53
CA GLN A 114 -5.69 92.28 70.49
C GLN A 114 -4.68 93.28 69.89
N ASN A 115 -3.65 93.67 70.65
CA ASN A 115 -2.69 94.72 70.30
C ASN A 115 -1.41 94.18 69.63
N ASN A 116 -1.10 92.89 69.79
CA ASN A 116 0.10 92.26 69.24
C ASN A 116 -0.18 90.96 68.46
N PHE A 117 -1.43 90.66 68.13
CA PHE A 117 -1.79 89.48 67.33
C PHE A 117 -1.14 89.54 65.93
N PRO A 118 -0.41 88.48 65.51
CA PRO A 118 0.40 88.51 64.30
C PRO A 118 -0.45 88.50 63.01
N LEU A 119 0.17 88.93 61.91
CA LEU A 119 -0.37 88.74 60.57
C LEU A 119 -0.30 87.25 60.20
N ILE A 120 -1.45 86.56 60.17
CA ILE A 120 -1.51 85.16 59.78
C ILE A 120 -1.89 85.05 58.31
N ILE A 121 -1.10 84.30 57.54
CA ILE A 121 -1.36 84.00 56.13
C ILE A 121 -1.58 82.50 55.99
N PHE A 122 -2.56 82.08 55.19
CA PHE A 122 -2.93 80.67 54.99
C PHE A 122 -2.88 80.24 53.52
N HIS A 123 -2.44 79.02 53.31
CA HIS A 123 -2.78 78.26 52.10
C HIS A 123 -4.09 77.46 52.31
N ASP A 124 -4.55 76.79 51.26
CA ASP A 124 -5.63 75.78 51.33
C ASP A 124 -7.01 76.21 51.86
N VAL A 125 -7.25 77.52 51.95
CA VAL A 125 -8.57 78.12 52.26
C VAL A 125 -9.57 78.08 51.09
N SER A 126 -9.26 77.36 49.99
CA SER A 126 -10.21 77.07 48.90
C SER A 126 -10.07 75.62 48.42
N TRP A 127 -10.81 75.22 47.37
CA TRP A 127 -10.82 73.83 46.90
C TRP A 127 -9.39 73.33 46.53
N PRO A 128 -8.98 72.13 46.99
CA PRO A 128 -9.79 71.09 47.60
C PRO A 128 -9.91 71.14 49.14
N TYR A 129 -8.92 71.67 49.87
CA TYR A 129 -8.80 71.40 51.31
C TYR A 129 -9.52 72.41 52.23
N ALA A 130 -10.18 73.44 51.70
CA ALA A 130 -11.02 74.34 52.50
C ALA A 130 -12.06 73.61 53.36
N ARG A 131 -12.67 72.57 52.79
CA ARG A 131 -13.81 71.82 53.34
C ARG A 131 -13.53 70.32 53.45
N ARG A 132 -12.26 69.91 53.31
CA ARG A 132 -11.81 68.52 53.34
C ARG A 132 -10.42 68.42 53.94
N ASP A 133 -10.26 67.57 54.93
CA ASP A 133 -8.96 67.24 55.51
C ASP A 133 -8.10 66.43 54.52
N LEU A 134 -6.83 66.81 54.45
CA LEU A 134 -5.71 65.92 54.12
C LEU A 134 -4.93 65.61 55.40
N TYR A 135 -4.44 64.38 55.49
CA TYR A 135 -3.51 63.96 56.53
C TYR A 135 -2.18 63.48 55.92
N TYR A 136 -1.08 64.19 56.14
CA TYR A 136 0.25 63.69 55.78
C TYR A 136 0.63 62.45 56.59
N ASN A 137 0.33 62.45 57.89
CA ASN A 137 0.31 61.24 58.72
C ASN A 137 -0.97 61.20 59.58
N PRO A 138 -1.99 60.40 59.20
CA PRO A 138 -3.24 60.27 59.96
C PRO A 138 -3.04 59.90 61.44
N GLU A 139 -1.98 59.16 61.77
CA GLU A 139 -1.75 58.68 63.15
C GLU A 139 -1.48 59.81 64.15
N LEU A 140 -1.09 61.00 63.69
CA LEU A 140 -0.85 62.18 64.52
C LEU A 140 -2.13 62.91 64.95
N ILE A 141 -3.25 62.67 64.26
CA ILE A 141 -4.54 63.30 64.54
C ILE A 141 -5.31 62.42 65.54
N PRO A 142 -5.80 62.93 66.69
CA PRO A 142 -6.61 62.13 67.62
C PRO A 142 -7.84 61.52 66.94
N GLU A 143 -8.21 60.30 67.35
CA GLU A 143 -9.23 59.50 66.65
C GLU A 143 -10.59 60.20 66.59
N GLU A 144 -10.94 60.96 67.64
CA GLU A 144 -12.17 61.75 67.73
C GLU A 144 -12.24 62.97 66.78
N PHE A 145 -11.11 63.36 66.17
CA PHE A 145 -11.02 64.45 65.19
C PHE A 145 -10.57 63.96 63.80
N ARG A 146 -10.39 62.65 63.61
CA ARG A 146 -9.88 62.06 62.36
C ARG A 146 -11.02 61.50 61.52
N HIS A 147 -11.35 62.15 60.42
CA HIS A 147 -12.36 61.67 59.47
C HIS A 147 -11.91 60.36 58.79
N PRO A 148 -12.84 59.46 58.41
CA PRO A 148 -12.52 58.34 57.54
C PRO A 148 -11.86 58.82 56.25
N TYR A 149 -10.70 58.29 55.90
CA TYR A 149 -9.87 58.74 54.78
C TYR A 149 -9.52 57.61 53.79
N LYS A 150 -9.15 57.97 52.56
CA LYS A 150 -8.64 57.06 51.53
C LYS A 150 -7.63 57.75 50.61
N ASN A 151 -6.70 56.97 50.06
CA ASN A 151 -5.85 57.36 48.94
C ASN A 151 -6.65 57.24 47.62
N LEU A 152 -7.56 58.19 47.42
CA LEU A 152 -8.39 58.37 46.22
C LEU A 152 -8.46 59.87 45.87
N ALA A 153 -8.75 60.17 44.61
CA ALA A 153 -8.70 61.51 44.06
C ALA A 153 -9.92 62.37 44.42
N MET A 154 -9.72 63.69 44.47
CA MET A 154 -10.80 64.68 44.58
C MET A 154 -11.12 65.28 43.23
N PHE A 155 -12.40 65.57 42.98
CA PHE A 155 -12.87 66.25 41.77
C PHE A 155 -13.77 67.43 42.20
N PRO A 156 -13.72 68.60 41.53
CA PRO A 156 -14.61 69.71 41.86
C PRO A 156 -16.09 69.31 41.80
N ASP A 157 -16.91 69.93 42.64
CA ASP A 157 -18.35 69.70 42.73
C ASP A 157 -18.75 68.23 43.08
N LYS A 158 -17.84 67.46 43.69
CA LYS A 158 -18.12 66.10 44.20
C LYS A 158 -17.73 65.94 45.66
N ASN A 159 -18.75 65.67 46.49
CA ASN A 159 -18.54 65.40 47.91
C ASN A 159 -17.66 64.15 48.16
N GLU A 160 -17.73 63.14 47.30
CA GLU A 160 -17.04 61.85 47.43
C GLU A 160 -15.73 61.78 46.63
N LEU A 161 -14.75 61.05 47.15
CA LEU A 161 -13.52 60.70 46.42
C LEU A 161 -13.78 59.69 45.29
N GLY A 162 -12.95 59.70 44.24
CA GLY A 162 -13.00 58.74 43.14
C GLY A 162 -11.64 58.46 42.48
N ASP A 163 -11.62 57.68 41.41
CA ASP A 163 -10.36 57.19 40.81
C ASP A 163 -9.60 58.23 39.97
N ILE A 164 -10.25 59.33 39.59
CA ILE A 164 -9.72 60.35 38.66
C ILE A 164 -9.95 61.75 39.24
N GLY A 165 -8.87 62.52 39.39
CA GLY A 165 -8.90 63.86 39.94
C GLY A 165 -7.55 64.31 40.49
N LEU A 166 -7.59 65.22 41.46
CA LEU A 166 -6.44 65.79 42.15
C LEU A 166 -6.02 64.93 43.36
N ASN A 167 -4.71 64.90 43.63
CA ASN A 167 -4.07 64.38 44.85
C ASN A 167 -4.48 62.94 45.29
N PRO A 168 -4.59 61.95 44.37
CA PRO A 168 -5.03 60.58 44.69
C PRO A 168 -4.13 59.81 45.65
N THR A 169 -2.86 60.20 45.80
CA THR A 169 -1.89 59.47 46.63
C THR A 169 -1.95 59.84 48.11
N PHE A 170 -2.56 60.97 48.46
CA PHE A 170 -2.62 61.47 49.83
C PHE A 170 -3.80 60.89 50.61
N ASN A 171 -3.75 60.95 51.94
CA ASN A 171 -4.82 60.48 52.81
C ASN A 171 -5.91 61.55 52.91
N ASN A 172 -6.80 61.59 51.92
CA ASN A 172 -7.88 62.56 51.84
C ASN A 172 -9.11 62.04 52.62
N ALA A 173 -9.79 62.89 53.39
CA ALA A 173 -11.06 62.54 54.00
C ALA A 173 -12.08 62.14 52.91
N VAL A 174 -12.87 61.08 53.14
CA VAL A 174 -13.76 60.48 52.13
C VAL A 174 -14.86 61.44 51.68
N PHE A 175 -15.31 62.30 52.59
CA PHE A 175 -16.30 63.34 52.34
C PHE A 175 -15.72 64.72 52.63
N GLU A 176 -16.16 65.72 51.86
CA GLU A 176 -16.01 67.15 52.18
C GLU A 176 -17.33 67.72 52.72
N ASN A 177 -17.28 68.95 53.24
CA ASN A 177 -18.43 69.68 53.79
C ASN A 177 -19.11 68.99 55.00
N THR A 178 -18.35 68.21 55.78
CA THR A 178 -18.77 67.72 57.11
C THR A 178 -18.28 68.68 58.21
N PRO A 179 -18.84 68.64 59.45
CA PRO A 179 -18.34 69.44 60.56
C PRO A 179 -16.87 69.13 60.86
N LYS A 180 -16.11 70.15 61.27
CA LYS A 180 -14.69 70.03 61.66
C LYS A 180 -13.82 69.37 60.58
N ASN A 181 -13.95 69.82 59.33
CA ASN A 181 -13.31 69.22 58.16
C ASN A 181 -12.81 70.31 57.19
N GLY A 182 -11.52 70.34 56.94
CA GLY A 182 -10.83 71.31 56.08
C GLY A 182 -10.33 72.59 56.77
N VAL A 183 -9.38 73.25 56.10
CA VAL A 183 -8.62 74.41 56.60
C VAL A 183 -9.49 75.65 56.81
N LEU A 184 -10.39 75.97 55.87
CA LEU A 184 -11.30 77.11 56.00
C LEU A 184 -12.29 76.89 57.15
N THR A 185 -12.78 75.66 57.31
CA THR A 185 -13.65 75.29 58.45
C THR A 185 -12.94 75.47 59.80
N ALA A 186 -11.62 75.25 59.89
CA ALA A 186 -10.87 75.52 61.12
C ALA A 186 -10.70 77.01 61.43
N ILE A 187 -10.58 77.86 60.40
CA ILE A 187 -10.50 79.31 60.55
C ILE A 187 -11.87 79.86 60.99
N GLU A 188 -12.96 79.38 60.39
CA GLU A 188 -14.33 79.76 60.75
C GLU A 188 -14.71 79.29 62.16
N ASP A 189 -14.49 78.01 62.51
CA ASP A 189 -14.72 77.48 63.87
C ASP A 189 -13.85 78.20 64.93
N PHE A 190 -12.67 78.71 64.55
CA PHE A 190 -11.83 79.54 65.43
C PHE A 190 -12.41 80.95 65.63
N LEU A 191 -12.87 81.59 64.56
CA LEU A 191 -13.46 82.94 64.58
C LEU A 191 -14.78 83.00 65.36
N ASP A 192 -15.62 81.97 65.25
CA ASP A 192 -16.89 81.87 66.00
C ASP A 192 -16.68 81.67 67.52
N GLU A 193 -15.47 81.27 67.96
CA GLU A 193 -15.13 81.03 69.36
C GLU A 193 -14.21 82.09 70.00
N THR A 194 -13.43 82.85 69.22
CA THR A 194 -12.41 83.74 69.77
C THR A 194 -13.02 84.97 70.44
N ASN A 195 -12.32 85.49 71.46
CA ASN A 195 -12.66 86.77 72.11
C ASN A 195 -11.90 87.95 71.49
N LEU A 196 -11.06 87.69 70.48
CA LEU A 196 -10.31 88.71 69.74
C LEU A 196 -11.15 89.24 68.58
N ASN A 197 -11.17 90.55 68.39
CA ASN A 197 -11.77 91.22 67.25
C ASN A 197 -10.80 91.07 66.06
N LEU A 198 -10.99 90.01 65.26
CA LEU A 198 -10.14 89.64 64.12
C LEU A 198 -10.95 89.61 62.82
N SER A 199 -10.34 90.11 61.75
CA SER A 199 -10.89 90.13 60.40
C SER A 199 -10.18 89.08 59.55
N PHE A 200 -10.95 88.33 58.77
CA PHE A 200 -10.43 87.34 57.83
C PHE A 200 -10.79 87.69 56.39
N PHE A 201 -9.79 87.68 55.51
CA PHE A 201 -9.95 87.83 54.07
C PHE A 201 -9.60 86.51 53.36
N CYS A 202 -10.44 86.06 52.43
CA CYS A 202 -10.22 84.87 51.62
C CYS A 202 -10.27 85.20 50.12
N LEU A 203 -9.14 84.99 49.42
CA LEU A 203 -9.07 84.99 47.97
C LEU A 203 -9.48 83.61 47.43
N ASN A 204 -10.69 83.53 46.89
CA ASN A 204 -11.22 82.30 46.30
C ASN A 204 -10.52 81.98 44.98
N ALA A 205 -9.60 81.01 45.02
CA ALA A 205 -8.85 80.49 43.86
C ALA A 205 -8.59 78.98 44.04
N PHE A 206 -7.97 78.30 43.08
CA PHE A 206 -7.49 76.93 43.31
C PHE A 206 -6.49 76.91 44.49
N TYR A 207 -6.67 76.10 45.53
CA TYR A 207 -6.05 76.19 46.87
C TYR A 207 -6.33 77.51 47.65
N GLY A 208 -6.59 78.63 46.99
CA GLY A 208 -6.92 79.91 47.65
C GLY A 208 -5.73 80.59 48.35
N PHE A 209 -6.02 81.68 49.05
CA PHE A 209 -5.10 82.43 49.91
C PHE A 209 -5.88 83.15 51.00
N GLY A 210 -5.54 82.92 52.27
CA GLY A 210 -6.21 83.52 53.42
C GLY A 210 -5.32 84.50 54.15
N VAL A 211 -5.91 85.54 54.75
CA VAL A 211 -5.22 86.49 55.65
C VAL A 211 -6.10 86.78 56.86
N LEU A 212 -5.60 86.54 58.06
CA LEU A 212 -6.26 86.82 59.35
C LEU A 212 -5.42 87.84 60.14
N PHE A 213 -6.07 88.87 60.64
CA PHE A 213 -5.42 90.07 61.21
C PHE A 213 -6.36 90.78 62.21
N PRO A 214 -5.86 91.66 63.08
CA PRO A 214 -6.69 92.48 63.97
C PRO A 214 -7.70 93.34 63.20
N SER A 215 -8.96 93.40 63.63
CA SER A 215 -10.00 94.23 63.02
C SER A 215 -9.86 95.72 63.34
N GLN A 216 -8.72 96.32 62.94
CA GLN A 216 -8.53 97.77 62.96
C GLN A 216 -8.93 98.37 61.62
N SER A 217 -9.63 99.52 61.66
CA SER A 217 -10.24 100.11 60.46
C SER A 217 -9.23 100.71 59.46
N CYS A 218 -7.94 100.70 59.77
CA CYS A 218 -6.83 100.96 58.85
C CYS A 218 -6.45 99.67 58.11
N ASP A 219 -6.06 98.64 58.86
CA ASP A 219 -5.45 97.40 58.37
C ASP A 219 -6.34 96.69 57.34
N GLU A 220 -7.64 96.61 57.61
CA GLU A 220 -8.63 96.04 56.68
C GLU A 220 -8.65 96.78 55.34
N LYS A 221 -8.61 98.11 55.35
CA LYS A 221 -8.58 98.91 54.10
C LYS A 221 -7.28 98.72 53.34
N THR A 222 -6.14 98.67 54.05
CA THR A 222 -4.84 98.50 53.40
C THR A 222 -4.69 97.10 52.79
N ILE A 223 -5.16 96.06 53.48
CA ILE A 223 -5.20 94.69 52.95
C ILE A 223 -6.10 94.64 51.71
N LEU A 224 -7.32 95.17 51.76
CA LEU A 224 -8.22 95.25 50.60
C LEU A 224 -7.62 96.03 49.43
N GLN A 225 -6.87 97.11 49.69
CA GLN A 225 -6.18 97.90 48.67
C GLN A 225 -5.04 97.10 48.02
N ILE A 226 -4.24 96.36 48.80
CA ILE A 226 -3.20 95.45 48.29
C ILE A 226 -3.81 94.39 47.36
N PHE A 227 -4.93 93.79 47.73
CA PHE A 227 -5.64 92.85 46.85
C PHE A 227 -6.17 93.52 45.58
N TYR A 228 -6.69 94.75 45.65
CA TYR A 228 -7.21 95.49 44.50
C TYR A 228 -6.12 95.91 43.50
N ASP A 229 -4.95 96.31 44.00
CA ASP A 229 -3.81 96.74 43.17
C ASP A 229 -2.99 95.55 42.61
N SER A 230 -3.26 94.33 43.07
CA SER A 230 -2.56 93.11 42.62
C SER A 230 -3.05 92.61 41.25
N ASP A 231 -2.12 92.14 40.39
CA ASP A 231 -2.48 91.49 39.12
C ASP A 231 -2.82 90.00 39.31
N VAL A 232 -3.49 89.65 40.42
CA VAL A 232 -3.87 88.26 40.74
C VAL A 232 -4.79 87.67 39.65
N ILE A 233 -5.70 88.47 39.08
CA ILE A 233 -6.56 88.02 37.98
C ILE A 233 -5.71 87.69 36.74
N GLY A 234 -4.75 88.56 36.37
CA GLY A 234 -3.83 88.29 35.27
C GLY A 234 -2.88 87.13 35.57
N LEU A 235 -2.43 86.94 36.80
CA LEU A 235 -1.61 85.80 37.24
C LEU A 235 -2.37 84.47 37.09
N LEU A 236 -3.64 84.44 37.51
CA LEU A 236 -4.52 83.28 37.37
C LEU A 236 -4.81 82.98 35.89
N GLU A 237 -5.14 83.98 35.07
CA GLU A 237 -5.39 83.79 33.64
C GLU A 237 -4.12 83.35 32.88
N LYS A 238 -2.95 83.96 33.16
CA LYS A 238 -1.65 83.50 32.63
C LYS A 238 -1.36 82.05 33.01
N THR A 239 -1.82 81.59 34.17
CA THR A 239 -1.66 80.21 34.65
C THR A 239 -2.64 79.26 33.96
N TYR A 240 -3.91 79.65 33.83
CA TYR A 240 -4.94 78.92 33.09
C TYR A 240 -4.54 78.71 31.62
N LEU A 241 -4.08 79.77 30.94
CA LEU A 241 -3.62 79.69 29.55
C LEU A 241 -2.41 78.76 29.38
N LYS A 242 -1.42 78.81 30.29
CA LYS A 242 -0.28 77.88 30.29
C LYS A 242 -0.73 76.41 30.41
N LEU A 243 -1.63 76.12 31.36
CA LEU A 243 -2.19 74.79 31.56
C LEU A 243 -2.96 74.33 30.32
N ARG A 244 -3.78 75.20 29.73
CA ARG A 244 -4.58 74.92 28.53
C ARG A 244 -3.70 74.63 27.31
N PHE A 245 -2.70 75.45 27.01
CA PHE A 245 -1.77 75.18 25.91
C PHE A 245 -0.99 73.88 26.12
N THR A 246 -0.61 73.57 27.36
CA THR A 246 0.05 72.30 27.71
C THR A 246 -0.88 71.11 27.47
N GLN A 247 -2.15 71.22 27.87
CA GLN A 247 -3.18 70.21 27.65
C GLN A 247 -3.47 70.00 26.15
N GLU A 248 -3.63 71.07 25.38
CA GLU A 248 -3.85 71.02 23.92
C GLU A 248 -2.65 70.39 23.20
N HIS A 249 -1.41 70.68 23.63
CA HIS A 249 -0.21 70.04 23.10
C HIS A 249 -0.15 68.53 23.43
N ILE A 250 -0.46 68.13 24.67
CA ILE A 250 -0.52 66.71 25.07
C ILE A 250 -1.60 65.96 24.27
N ILE A 251 -2.79 66.53 24.12
CA ILE A 251 -3.89 65.95 23.33
C ILE A 251 -3.48 65.80 21.86
N LYS A 252 -2.84 66.82 21.27
CA LYS A 252 -2.35 66.76 19.89
C LYS A 252 -1.34 65.62 19.69
N ASN A 253 -0.38 65.48 20.60
CA ASN A 253 0.65 64.44 20.51
C ASN A 253 0.04 63.03 20.69
N LYS A 254 -0.86 62.84 21.65
CA LYS A 254 -1.59 61.57 21.83
C LYS A 254 -2.47 61.22 20.63
N ASN A 255 -3.08 62.20 19.96
CA ASN A 255 -3.85 61.96 18.74
C ASN A 255 -2.98 61.52 17.55
N ILE A 256 -1.73 62.01 17.46
CA ILE A 256 -0.75 61.53 16.46
C ILE A 256 -0.36 60.07 16.77
N GLU A 257 -0.05 59.76 18.02
CA GLU A 257 0.26 58.40 18.49
C GLU A 257 -0.88 57.41 18.20
N ILE A 258 -2.12 57.79 18.55
CA ILE A 258 -3.33 57.00 18.30
C ILE A 258 -3.54 56.72 16.79
N ASN A 259 -3.21 57.68 15.91
CA ASN A 259 -3.34 57.47 14.47
C ASN A 259 -2.23 56.55 13.92
N ASN A 260 -0.98 56.72 14.37
CA ASN A 260 0.11 55.79 14.03
C ASN A 260 -0.23 54.35 14.45
N LEU A 261 -0.83 54.15 15.62
CA LEU A 261 -1.28 52.85 16.12
C LEU A 261 -2.43 52.26 15.27
N LYS A 262 -3.37 53.08 14.80
CA LYS A 262 -4.41 52.63 13.84
C LYS A 262 -3.81 52.15 12.53
N ASP A 263 -2.85 52.88 11.97
CA ASP A 263 -2.22 52.51 10.69
C ASP A 263 -1.36 51.24 10.82
N MET A 264 -0.65 51.07 11.95
CA MET A 264 0.00 49.81 12.29
C MET A 264 -1.01 48.65 12.39
N ASN A 265 -2.14 48.85 13.06
CA ASN A 265 -3.19 47.83 13.19
C ASN A 265 -3.83 47.47 11.84
N ASN A 266 -4.06 48.46 10.96
CA ASN A 266 -4.55 48.24 9.60
C ASN A 266 -3.55 47.40 8.77
N SER A 267 -2.26 47.69 8.89
CA SER A 267 -1.17 46.93 8.25
C SER A 267 -1.09 45.49 8.79
N LEU A 268 -1.24 45.30 10.10
CA LEU A 268 -1.30 43.98 10.73
C LEU A 268 -2.51 43.16 10.25
N ASN A 269 -3.69 43.77 10.22
CA ASN A 269 -4.92 43.12 9.76
C ASN A 269 -4.83 42.68 8.30
N LYS A 270 -4.21 43.49 7.42
CA LYS A 270 -3.94 43.05 6.05
C LYS A 270 -3.04 41.82 6.00
N LYS A 271 -1.92 41.81 6.73
CA LYS A 271 -1.03 40.64 6.82
C LYS A 271 -1.73 39.40 7.36
N ASN A 272 -2.65 39.56 8.32
CA ASN A 272 -3.45 38.45 8.84
C ASN A 272 -4.37 37.87 7.77
N ILE A 273 -5.02 38.72 6.94
CA ILE A 273 -5.81 38.27 5.79
C ILE A 273 -4.94 37.51 4.79
N ASP A 274 -3.78 38.07 4.41
CA ASP A 274 -2.82 37.43 3.49
C ASP A 274 -2.38 36.04 4.02
N LEU A 275 -2.08 35.94 5.33
CA LEU A 275 -1.74 34.67 5.99
C LEU A 275 -2.89 33.66 6.02
N THR A 276 -4.14 34.08 6.26
CA THR A 276 -5.29 33.16 6.18
C THR A 276 -5.51 32.62 4.76
N GLY A 277 -5.24 33.43 3.73
CA GLY A 277 -5.26 32.99 2.34
C GLY A 277 -4.17 31.96 2.03
N ILE A 278 -2.95 32.15 2.57
CA ILE A 278 -1.85 31.18 2.45
C ILE A 278 -2.21 29.86 3.15
N ASN A 279 -2.68 29.91 4.40
CA ASN A 279 -3.06 28.71 5.16
C ASN A 279 -4.15 27.92 4.44
N SER A 280 -5.20 28.58 3.94
CA SER A 280 -6.26 27.91 3.18
C SER A 280 -5.75 27.25 1.91
N ASN A 281 -4.65 27.71 1.30
CA ASN A 281 -4.06 27.06 0.14
C ASN A 281 -3.18 25.87 0.54
N LEU A 282 -2.42 25.97 1.65
CA LEU A 282 -1.67 24.85 2.21
C LEU A 282 -2.59 23.69 2.66
N GLU A 283 -3.75 23.99 3.24
CA GLU A 283 -4.80 23.00 3.55
C GLU A 283 -5.23 22.23 2.28
N LYS A 284 -5.54 22.94 1.18
CA LYS A 284 -5.89 22.33 -0.11
C LYS A 284 -4.77 21.52 -0.75
N GLU A 285 -3.50 21.78 -0.41
CA GLU A 285 -2.35 21.00 -0.89
C GLU A 285 -2.12 19.76 -0.03
N LEU A 286 -2.30 19.86 1.30
CA LEU A 286 -2.31 18.72 2.20
C LEU A 286 -3.43 17.73 1.85
N ASP A 287 -4.65 18.21 1.56
CA ASP A 287 -5.75 17.35 1.12
C ASP A 287 -5.42 16.59 -0.17
N LYS A 288 -4.81 17.24 -1.16
CA LYS A 288 -4.36 16.57 -2.39
C LYS A 288 -3.31 15.50 -2.09
N LEU A 289 -2.32 15.81 -1.25
CA LEU A 289 -1.24 14.89 -0.87
C LEU A 289 -1.75 13.69 -0.06
N ASN A 290 -2.74 13.90 0.81
CA ASN A 290 -3.41 12.82 1.55
C ASN A 290 -4.18 11.90 0.59
N ASN A 291 -4.91 12.45 -0.38
CA ASN A 291 -5.63 11.67 -1.38
C ASN A 291 -4.67 10.82 -2.24
N THR A 292 -3.60 11.40 -2.80
CA THR A 292 -2.63 10.64 -3.62
C THR A 292 -1.87 9.60 -2.80
N LYS A 293 -1.55 9.89 -1.53
CA LYS A 293 -1.01 8.88 -0.60
C LYS A 293 -1.97 7.68 -0.46
N THR A 294 -3.26 7.93 -0.21
CA THR A 294 -4.29 6.89 -0.07
C THR A 294 -4.55 6.13 -1.38
N GLU A 295 -4.25 6.70 -2.55
CA GLU A 295 -4.24 5.98 -3.82
C GLU A 295 -3.03 5.04 -3.93
N ILE A 296 -1.83 5.53 -3.62
CA ILE A 296 -0.59 4.74 -3.62
C ILE A 296 -0.66 3.56 -2.63
N GLU A 297 -1.24 3.76 -1.44
CA GLU A 297 -1.47 2.69 -0.46
C GLU A 297 -2.36 1.56 -1.04
N LYS A 298 -3.43 1.91 -1.77
CA LYS A 298 -4.29 0.93 -2.46
C LYS A 298 -3.59 0.21 -3.62
N GLU A 299 -2.60 0.83 -4.26
CA GLU A 299 -1.81 0.17 -5.31
C GLU A 299 -0.75 -0.78 -4.73
N LEU A 300 -0.13 -0.41 -3.61
CA LEU A 300 0.76 -1.30 -2.86
C LEU A 300 0.02 -2.55 -2.37
N ASP A 301 -1.20 -2.42 -1.85
CA ASP A 301 -2.02 -3.57 -1.44
C ASP A 301 -2.35 -4.51 -2.61
N LYS A 302 -2.74 -3.97 -3.78
CA LYS A 302 -2.95 -4.79 -5.00
C LYS A 302 -1.67 -5.53 -5.41
N LEU A 303 -0.53 -4.84 -5.39
CA LEU A 303 0.76 -5.42 -5.76
C LEU A 303 1.21 -6.50 -4.78
N ASN A 304 1.01 -6.29 -3.47
CA ASN A 304 1.30 -7.26 -2.42
C ASN A 304 0.45 -8.53 -2.59
N ASN A 305 -0.86 -8.39 -2.79
CA ASN A 305 -1.76 -9.53 -3.04
C ASN A 305 -1.38 -10.30 -4.32
N THR A 306 -1.01 -9.59 -5.39
CA THR A 306 -0.53 -10.21 -6.64
C THR A 306 0.80 -10.97 -6.41
N ASN A 307 1.70 -10.44 -5.59
CA ASN A 307 2.96 -11.08 -5.24
C ASN A 307 2.77 -12.34 -4.36
N ILE A 308 1.70 -12.41 -3.56
CA ILE A 308 1.31 -13.62 -2.81
C ILE A 308 0.82 -14.71 -3.78
N ASP A 309 -0.14 -14.39 -4.65
CA ASP A 309 -0.66 -15.30 -5.69
C ASP A 309 0.45 -15.86 -6.60
N LEU A 310 1.40 -15.02 -7.03
CA LEU A 310 2.55 -15.45 -7.81
C LEU A 310 3.49 -16.39 -7.05
N LYS A 311 3.68 -16.21 -5.74
CA LYS A 311 4.46 -17.12 -4.89
C LYS A 311 3.79 -18.47 -4.73
N GLU A 312 2.48 -18.50 -4.53
CA GLU A 312 1.71 -19.75 -4.43
C GLU A 312 1.78 -20.54 -5.75
N LYS A 313 1.60 -19.87 -6.90
CA LYS A 313 1.77 -20.47 -8.23
C LYS A 313 3.19 -20.99 -8.46
N LEU A 314 4.22 -20.27 -8.00
CA LEU A 314 5.61 -20.72 -8.07
C LEU A 314 5.86 -21.99 -7.24
N ILE A 315 5.28 -22.08 -6.03
CA ILE A 315 5.38 -23.27 -5.18
C ILE A 315 4.71 -24.48 -5.85
N ILE A 316 3.52 -24.30 -6.42
CA ILE A 316 2.81 -25.36 -7.16
C ILE A 316 3.65 -25.84 -8.35
N SER A 317 4.16 -24.91 -9.18
CA SER A 317 5.01 -25.25 -10.33
C SER A 317 6.30 -26.00 -9.92
N THR A 318 6.92 -25.57 -8.81
CA THR A 318 8.13 -26.21 -8.24
C THR A 318 7.85 -27.63 -7.73
N ASN A 319 6.65 -27.91 -7.25
CA ASN A 319 6.27 -29.26 -6.84
C ASN A 319 5.96 -30.15 -8.05
N ASN A 320 5.24 -29.64 -9.05
CA ASN A 320 4.98 -30.35 -10.30
C ASN A 320 6.29 -30.73 -11.02
N GLN A 321 7.31 -29.86 -10.99
CA GLN A 321 8.65 -30.17 -11.52
C GLN A 321 9.25 -31.40 -10.82
N LYS A 322 9.20 -31.47 -9.49
CA LYS A 322 9.74 -32.61 -8.71
C LYS A 322 9.01 -33.93 -8.96
N GLU A 323 7.73 -33.87 -9.34
CA GLU A 323 6.97 -35.06 -9.75
C GLU A 323 7.35 -35.51 -11.16
N LEU A 324 7.54 -34.58 -12.10
CA LEU A 324 8.06 -34.87 -13.43
C LEU A 324 9.50 -35.42 -13.40
N GLU A 325 10.35 -34.92 -12.49
CA GLU A 325 11.71 -35.44 -12.27
C GLU A 325 11.68 -36.91 -11.81
N LYS A 326 10.82 -37.27 -10.84
CA LYS A 326 10.62 -38.68 -10.41
C LYS A 326 10.09 -39.57 -11.53
N LEU A 327 9.11 -39.09 -12.31
CA LEU A 327 8.57 -39.84 -13.44
C LEU A 327 9.63 -40.06 -14.53
N LEU A 328 10.48 -39.06 -14.77
CA LEU A 328 11.60 -39.16 -15.70
C LEU A 328 12.67 -40.15 -15.23
N ASP A 329 12.94 -40.25 -13.93
CA ASP A 329 13.86 -41.25 -13.37
C ASP A 329 13.29 -42.67 -13.49
N ASN A 330 12.03 -42.90 -13.12
CA ASN A 330 11.35 -44.19 -13.34
C ASN A 330 11.42 -44.64 -14.82
N LEU A 331 11.20 -43.72 -15.76
CA LEU A 331 11.28 -44.00 -17.20
C LEU A 331 12.71 -44.28 -17.71
N LYS A 332 13.76 -43.84 -17.00
CA LYS A 332 15.14 -44.27 -17.30
C LYS A 332 15.35 -45.70 -16.84
N ASP A 333 14.85 -46.07 -15.66
CA ASP A 333 14.99 -47.42 -15.13
C ASP A 333 14.23 -48.43 -16.03
N ASP A 334 12.97 -48.14 -16.38
CA ASP A 334 12.19 -48.92 -17.37
C ASP A 334 12.92 -49.05 -18.72
N LYS A 335 13.52 -47.96 -19.21
CA LYS A 335 14.32 -47.99 -20.45
C LYS A 335 15.53 -48.91 -20.32
N THR A 336 16.29 -48.85 -19.22
CA THR A 336 17.46 -49.72 -19.02
C THR A 336 17.06 -51.19 -18.83
N TYR A 337 15.88 -51.47 -18.27
CA TYR A 337 15.33 -52.83 -18.24
C TYR A 337 15.08 -53.36 -19.66
N LEU A 338 14.35 -52.59 -20.49
CA LEU A 338 14.05 -52.96 -21.88
C LEU A 338 15.29 -53.06 -22.78
N GLU A 339 16.32 -52.24 -22.54
CA GLU A 339 17.60 -52.33 -23.25
C GLU A 339 18.38 -53.62 -22.93
N ASN A 340 18.23 -54.16 -21.72
CA ASN A 340 18.79 -55.48 -21.37
C ASN A 340 17.96 -56.62 -21.99
N GLU A 341 16.63 -56.55 -21.94
CA GLU A 341 15.76 -57.57 -22.58
C GLU A 341 16.00 -57.66 -24.09
N LEU A 342 16.14 -56.51 -24.78
CA LEU A 342 16.49 -56.46 -26.20
C LEU A 342 17.88 -57.05 -26.49
N LYS A 343 18.84 -56.92 -25.57
CA LYS A 343 20.18 -57.51 -25.72
C LYS A 343 20.12 -59.03 -25.65
N ASP A 344 19.37 -59.59 -24.71
CA ASP A 344 19.20 -61.04 -24.58
C ASP A 344 18.37 -61.64 -25.73
N LEU A 345 17.35 -60.91 -26.22
CA LEU A 345 16.64 -61.30 -27.44
C LEU A 345 17.57 -61.32 -28.67
N ASN A 346 18.47 -60.33 -28.81
CA ASN A 346 19.48 -60.35 -29.87
C ASN A 346 20.47 -61.51 -29.72
N ASN A 347 20.88 -61.87 -28.49
CA ASN A 347 21.73 -63.04 -28.25
C ASN A 347 21.07 -64.32 -28.80
N THR A 348 19.81 -64.60 -28.43
CA THR A 348 19.07 -65.78 -28.92
C THR A 348 18.88 -65.78 -30.44
N LYS A 349 18.64 -64.61 -31.05
CA LYS A 349 18.58 -64.46 -32.53
C LYS A 349 19.88 -64.92 -33.20
N THR A 350 21.05 -64.57 -32.65
CA THR A 350 22.34 -65.01 -33.22
C THR A 350 22.63 -66.50 -33.03
N GLU A 351 21.95 -67.20 -32.11
CA GLU A 351 22.01 -68.67 -32.02
C GLU A 351 21.12 -69.34 -33.07
N ILE A 352 19.90 -68.83 -33.26
CA ILE A 352 18.99 -69.29 -34.32
C ILE A 352 19.62 -69.10 -35.72
N GLU A 353 20.36 -68.01 -35.94
CA GLU A 353 21.11 -67.78 -37.18
C GLU A 353 22.24 -68.80 -37.40
N LYS A 354 22.89 -69.32 -36.34
CA LYS A 354 23.89 -70.39 -36.47
C LYS A 354 23.26 -71.72 -36.89
N GLU A 355 22.16 -72.11 -36.24
CA GLU A 355 21.41 -73.33 -36.61
C GLU A 355 20.85 -73.23 -38.05
N LEU A 356 20.35 -72.06 -38.46
CA LEU A 356 19.85 -71.85 -39.82
C LEU A 356 20.96 -72.00 -40.90
N ASN A 357 22.16 -71.51 -40.62
CA ASN A 357 23.31 -71.65 -41.53
C ASN A 357 23.74 -73.13 -41.67
N LYS A 358 23.74 -73.89 -40.56
CA LYS A 358 24.02 -75.34 -40.55
C LYS A 358 23.02 -76.12 -41.42
N VAL A 359 21.71 -75.92 -41.22
CA VAL A 359 20.65 -76.52 -42.06
C VAL A 359 20.77 -76.10 -43.53
N THR A 360 21.26 -74.88 -43.81
CA THR A 360 21.50 -74.40 -45.17
C THR A 360 22.65 -75.15 -45.86
N ASN A 361 23.73 -75.46 -45.14
CA ASN A 361 24.82 -76.30 -45.66
C ASN A 361 24.34 -77.74 -45.97
N ASP A 362 23.58 -78.36 -45.05
CA ASP A 362 23.02 -79.71 -45.26
C ASP A 362 22.14 -79.77 -46.51
N LYS A 363 21.31 -78.74 -46.73
CA LYS A 363 20.50 -78.55 -47.95
C LYS A 363 21.36 -78.42 -49.22
N THR A 364 22.53 -77.79 -49.15
CA THR A 364 23.44 -77.73 -50.32
C THR A 364 24.11 -79.07 -50.62
N ASN A 365 24.47 -79.86 -49.60
CA ASN A 365 25.07 -81.18 -49.77
C ASN A 365 24.09 -82.15 -50.45
N LEU A 366 22.84 -82.23 -49.96
CA LEU A 366 21.78 -83.06 -50.56
C LEU A 366 21.49 -82.69 -52.02
N LYS A 367 21.67 -81.41 -52.40
CA LYS A 367 21.49 -80.95 -53.78
C LYS A 367 22.63 -81.42 -54.72
N ILE A 368 23.83 -81.65 -54.19
CA ILE A 368 24.96 -82.22 -54.96
C ILE A 368 24.71 -83.72 -55.21
N GLU A 369 24.25 -84.46 -54.21
CA GLU A 369 23.89 -85.88 -54.35
C GLU A 369 22.78 -86.07 -55.39
N LEU A 370 21.73 -85.24 -55.34
CA LEU A 370 20.63 -85.26 -56.31
C LEU A 370 21.11 -85.10 -57.77
N ASN A 371 22.06 -84.20 -58.02
CA ASN A 371 22.62 -83.99 -59.35
C ASN A 371 23.40 -85.21 -59.86
N ASN A 372 24.13 -85.91 -58.98
CA ASN A 372 24.88 -87.11 -59.35
C ASN A 372 23.95 -88.29 -59.73
N ILE A 373 22.83 -88.44 -59.02
CA ILE A 373 21.77 -89.40 -59.35
C ILE A 373 21.12 -89.03 -60.71
N ASN A 374 20.87 -87.75 -60.95
CA ASN A 374 20.25 -87.30 -62.20
C ASN A 374 21.15 -87.55 -63.43
N ASN A 375 22.46 -87.36 -63.30
CA ASN A 375 23.43 -87.67 -64.36
C ASN A 375 23.50 -89.17 -64.68
N THR A 376 23.48 -90.05 -63.69
CA THR A 376 23.46 -91.51 -63.93
C THR A 376 22.15 -91.99 -64.54
N ASN A 377 21.03 -91.30 -64.27
CA ASN A 377 19.75 -91.58 -64.92
C ASN A 377 19.78 -91.26 -66.43
N ILE A 378 20.44 -90.16 -66.84
CA ILE A 378 20.62 -89.78 -68.26
C ILE A 378 21.45 -90.82 -69.03
N GLU A 379 22.45 -91.45 -68.40
CA GLU A 379 23.22 -92.53 -69.04
C GLU A 379 22.36 -93.80 -69.24
N LEU A 380 21.46 -94.11 -68.30
CA LEU A 380 20.53 -95.23 -68.40
C LEU A 380 19.47 -95.02 -69.50
N GLU A 381 18.90 -93.82 -69.62
CA GLU A 381 17.97 -93.48 -70.72
C GLU A 381 18.62 -93.71 -72.09
N LYS A 382 19.89 -93.34 -72.23
CA LYS A 382 20.66 -93.50 -73.48
C LYS A 382 20.84 -94.96 -73.89
N ILE A 383 21.05 -95.86 -72.93
CA ILE A 383 21.14 -97.32 -73.16
C ILE A 383 19.77 -97.89 -73.59
N VAL A 384 18.67 -97.34 -73.09
CA VAL A 384 17.31 -97.76 -73.48
C VAL A 384 16.99 -97.38 -74.93
N ASP A 385 17.44 -96.22 -75.40
CA ASP A 385 17.26 -95.79 -76.80
C ASP A 385 18.02 -96.70 -77.78
N ASP A 386 19.29 -97.03 -77.50
CA ASP A 386 20.09 -97.93 -78.35
C ASP A 386 19.43 -99.33 -78.47
N LEU A 387 18.92 -99.88 -77.38
CA LEU A 387 18.16 -101.14 -77.38
C LEU A 387 16.83 -101.04 -78.15
N CYS A 388 16.16 -99.88 -78.14
CA CYS A 388 14.96 -99.65 -78.94
C CYS A 388 15.25 -99.60 -80.45
N ASN A 389 16.40 -99.08 -80.85
CA ASN A 389 16.86 -99.06 -82.24
C ASN A 389 17.18 -100.48 -82.73
N GLU A 390 17.91 -101.29 -81.95
CA GLU A 390 18.24 -102.68 -82.31
C GLU A 390 16.98 -103.56 -82.43
N LYS A 391 16.04 -103.43 -81.48
CA LYS A 391 14.72 -104.08 -81.52
C LYS A 391 13.93 -103.74 -82.79
N SER A 392 14.03 -102.52 -83.27
CA SER A 392 13.34 -102.06 -84.50
C SER A 392 13.97 -102.66 -85.77
N SER A 393 15.30 -102.78 -85.80
CA SER A 393 16.04 -103.47 -86.88
C SER A 393 15.66 -104.95 -86.99
N LEU A 394 15.58 -105.66 -85.87
CA LEU A 394 15.16 -107.06 -85.82
C LEU A 394 13.71 -107.27 -86.27
N LYS A 395 12.79 -106.36 -85.88
CA LYS A 395 11.38 -106.46 -86.25
C LYS A 395 11.14 -106.40 -87.76
N ASN A 396 11.88 -105.55 -88.48
CA ASN A 396 11.72 -105.43 -89.94
C ASN A 396 12.13 -106.72 -90.67
N LYS A 397 13.22 -107.38 -90.25
CA LYS A 397 13.68 -108.66 -90.84
C LYS A 397 12.69 -109.81 -90.69
N ILE A 398 11.81 -109.78 -89.68
CA ILE A 398 10.77 -110.79 -89.48
C ILE A 398 9.67 -110.64 -90.54
N ASN A 399 9.20 -109.42 -90.79
CA ASN A 399 8.15 -109.13 -91.76
C ASN A 399 8.51 -109.62 -93.19
N ASP A 400 9.77 -109.42 -93.61
CA ASP A 400 10.25 -109.84 -94.94
C ASP A 400 10.18 -111.36 -95.13
N LEU A 401 10.46 -112.13 -94.07
CA LEU A 401 10.38 -113.60 -94.08
C LEU A 401 8.94 -114.11 -94.09
N GLU A 402 8.02 -113.45 -93.37
CA GLU A 402 6.58 -113.77 -93.45
C GLU A 402 6.02 -113.54 -94.85
N TYR A 403 6.40 -112.41 -95.49
CA TYR A 403 5.94 -112.07 -96.84
C TYR A 403 6.43 -113.05 -97.91
N ALA A 404 7.65 -113.58 -97.75
CA ALA A 404 8.16 -114.66 -98.58
C ALA A 404 7.34 -115.96 -98.40
N ASN A 405 7.05 -116.35 -97.15
CA ASN A 405 6.40 -117.63 -96.84
C ASN A 405 4.95 -117.70 -97.32
N GLN A 406 4.18 -116.60 -97.21
CA GLN A 406 2.81 -116.51 -97.75
C GLN A 406 2.75 -116.74 -99.27
N ARG A 407 3.79 -116.32 -99.99
CA ARG A 407 3.86 -116.46 -101.46
C ARG A 407 4.05 -117.91 -101.90
N THR A 408 4.77 -118.71 -101.10
CA THR A 408 4.98 -120.15 -101.33
C THR A 408 3.68 -120.93 -101.13
N LEU A 409 2.97 -120.67 -100.02
CA LEU A 409 1.69 -121.34 -99.69
C LEU A 409 0.66 -121.19 -100.81
N LYS A 410 0.50 -119.96 -101.35
CA LYS A 410 -0.46 -119.66 -102.40
C LYS A 410 -0.16 -120.33 -103.75
N THR A 411 1.06 -120.84 -103.93
CA THR A 411 1.44 -121.64 -105.11
C THR A 411 1.01 -123.11 -104.95
N ILE A 412 0.96 -123.61 -103.71
CA ILE A 412 0.54 -124.98 -103.38
C ILE A 412 -0.99 -125.13 -103.47
N GLU A 413 -1.75 -124.12 -103.06
CA GLU A 413 -3.22 -124.14 -103.16
C GLU A 413 -3.72 -124.34 -104.60
N ASN A 414 -3.14 -123.62 -105.56
CA ASN A 414 -3.54 -123.72 -106.98
C ASN A 414 -3.30 -125.13 -107.55
N LEU A 415 -2.16 -125.76 -107.23
CA LEU A 415 -1.83 -127.11 -107.71
C LEU A 415 -2.77 -128.19 -107.17
N ASN A 416 -3.36 -128.00 -105.98
CA ASN A 416 -4.39 -128.90 -105.46
C ASN A 416 -5.73 -128.75 -106.21
N GLY A 417 -6.02 -127.58 -106.77
CA GLY A 417 -7.22 -127.35 -107.59
C GLY A 417 -7.21 -128.17 -108.89
N ASP A 418 -6.08 -128.20 -109.59
CA ASP A 418 -5.90 -128.98 -110.82
C ASP A 418 -6.11 -130.50 -110.60
N ILE A 419 -5.71 -131.02 -109.44
CA ILE A 419 -5.86 -132.44 -109.06
C ILE A 419 -7.32 -132.80 -108.78
N TYR A 420 -8.07 -131.93 -108.08
CA TYR A 420 -9.47 -132.21 -107.73
C TYR A 420 -10.37 -132.29 -108.98
N SER A 421 -10.16 -131.36 -109.92
CA SER A 421 -10.85 -131.34 -111.22
C SER A 421 -10.63 -132.63 -112.00
N LYS A 422 -9.36 -133.05 -112.15
CA LYS A 422 -8.95 -134.26 -112.87
C LYS A 422 -9.47 -135.57 -112.29
N THR A 423 -9.82 -135.58 -111.00
CA THR A 423 -10.34 -136.78 -110.32
C THR A 423 -11.82 -137.02 -110.65
N TYR A 424 -12.63 -135.94 -110.72
CA TYR A 424 -14.09 -136.05 -110.92
C TYR A 424 -14.47 -136.57 -112.32
N GLU A 425 -13.77 -136.14 -113.39
CA GLU A 425 -13.96 -136.69 -114.75
C GLU A 425 -13.71 -138.21 -114.80
N ASN A 426 -12.73 -138.69 -114.03
CA ASN A 426 -12.22 -140.07 -114.12
C ASN A 426 -13.10 -141.09 -113.38
N ASP A 427 -13.91 -140.65 -112.41
CA ASP A 427 -14.88 -141.52 -111.73
C ASP A 427 -16.21 -141.61 -112.51
N SER A 428 -16.64 -140.53 -113.19
CA SER A 428 -17.79 -140.60 -114.11
C SER A 428 -17.57 -141.64 -115.22
N LEU A 429 -16.36 -141.71 -115.77
CA LEU A 429 -15.98 -142.70 -116.80
C LEU A 429 -15.90 -144.15 -116.29
N LYS A 430 -15.97 -144.39 -114.97
CA LYS A 430 -16.04 -145.75 -114.39
C LYS A 430 -17.47 -146.26 -114.27
N GLU A 431 -18.44 -145.40 -113.95
CA GLU A 431 -19.85 -145.84 -113.81
C GLU A 431 -20.45 -146.31 -115.13
N ASP A 432 -20.24 -145.58 -116.23
CA ASP A 432 -20.70 -145.98 -117.58
C ASP A 432 -20.13 -147.35 -117.99
N ASN A 433 -18.86 -147.59 -117.67
CA ASN A 433 -18.14 -148.82 -118.02
C ASN A 433 -18.62 -150.02 -117.17
N LEU A 434 -18.96 -149.77 -115.90
CA LEU A 434 -19.59 -150.76 -115.02
C LEU A 434 -20.99 -151.14 -115.51
N LEU A 435 -21.75 -150.18 -116.04
CA LEU A 435 -23.09 -150.40 -116.58
C LEU A 435 -23.07 -151.28 -117.84
N LEU A 436 -22.20 -150.97 -118.82
CA LEU A 436 -22.06 -151.79 -120.04
C LEU A 436 -21.59 -153.22 -119.73
N THR A 437 -20.67 -153.37 -118.79
CA THR A 437 -20.14 -154.69 -118.36
C THR A 437 -21.24 -155.57 -117.75
N LYS A 438 -22.29 -154.97 -117.18
CA LYS A 438 -23.47 -155.68 -116.67
C LYS A 438 -24.37 -156.16 -117.80
N THR A 439 -24.74 -155.29 -118.74
CA THR A 439 -25.59 -155.63 -119.90
C THR A 439 -24.99 -156.74 -120.76
N ASN A 440 -23.66 -156.75 -120.97
CA ASN A 440 -22.96 -157.82 -121.69
C ASN A 440 -23.02 -159.18 -120.97
N LYS A 441 -23.21 -159.18 -119.65
CA LYS A 441 -23.26 -160.40 -118.84
C LYS A 441 -24.65 -161.04 -118.88
N ASP A 442 -25.70 -160.23 -118.87
CA ASP A 442 -27.09 -160.70 -118.98
C ASP A 442 -27.33 -161.35 -120.36
N PHE A 443 -26.84 -160.74 -121.45
CA PHE A 443 -26.88 -161.33 -122.80
C PHE A 443 -26.18 -162.70 -122.92
N LEU A 444 -25.09 -162.93 -122.17
CA LEU A 444 -24.38 -164.22 -122.17
C LEU A 444 -25.16 -165.30 -121.39
N GLU A 445 -25.93 -164.92 -120.37
CA GLU A 445 -26.75 -165.86 -119.60
C GLU A 445 -28.01 -166.29 -120.40
N ASP A 446 -28.59 -165.42 -121.24
CA ASP A 446 -29.67 -165.79 -122.17
C ASP A 446 -29.22 -166.80 -123.25
N ILE A 447 -28.04 -166.60 -123.83
CA ILE A 447 -27.43 -167.57 -124.78
C ILE A 447 -27.22 -168.94 -124.10
N LYS A 448 -26.87 -168.93 -122.81
CA LYS A 448 -26.63 -170.12 -122.00
C LYS A 448 -27.93 -170.83 -121.62
N ASN A 449 -29.01 -170.08 -121.33
CA ASN A 449 -30.35 -170.61 -121.12
C ASN A 449 -30.91 -171.31 -122.39
N LEU A 450 -30.69 -170.73 -123.57
CA LEU A 450 -31.06 -171.37 -124.85
C LEU A 450 -30.29 -172.68 -125.09
N ASN A 451 -29.01 -172.75 -124.77
CA ASN A 451 -28.24 -173.99 -124.86
C ASN A 451 -28.68 -175.05 -123.84
N ASN A 452 -29.03 -174.65 -122.62
CA ASN A 452 -29.59 -175.57 -121.61
C ASN A 452 -30.95 -176.14 -122.04
N LEU A 453 -31.80 -175.36 -122.72
CA LEU A 453 -33.06 -175.86 -123.28
C LEU A 453 -32.83 -176.90 -124.40
N ASN A 454 -31.76 -176.74 -125.19
CA ASN A 454 -31.34 -177.72 -126.19
C ASN A 454 -30.86 -179.03 -125.52
N TYR A 455 -30.08 -178.93 -124.44
CA TYR A 455 -29.61 -180.09 -123.66
C TYR A 455 -30.75 -180.82 -122.93
N ASP A 456 -31.76 -180.10 -122.41
CA ASP A 456 -32.92 -180.70 -121.73
C ASP A 456 -33.90 -181.42 -122.70
N LEU A 457 -33.76 -181.19 -124.01
CA LEU A 457 -34.36 -182.01 -125.07
C LEU A 457 -33.53 -183.28 -125.33
N GLU A 458 -32.19 -183.16 -125.42
CA GLU A 458 -31.29 -184.31 -125.56
C GLU A 458 -31.38 -185.28 -124.36
N GLN A 459 -31.44 -184.76 -123.13
CA GLN A 459 -31.57 -185.60 -121.94
C GLN A 459 -32.96 -186.24 -121.79
N LYS A 460 -34.02 -185.67 -122.39
CA LYS A 460 -35.31 -186.38 -122.50
C LYS A 460 -35.26 -187.52 -123.51
N ILE A 461 -34.41 -187.45 -124.51
CA ILE A 461 -34.14 -188.58 -125.41
C ILE A 461 -33.31 -189.65 -124.68
N LEU A 462 -32.26 -189.25 -123.95
CA LEU A 462 -31.33 -190.17 -123.29
C LEU A 462 -31.91 -190.85 -122.03
N ASN A 463 -32.71 -190.15 -121.21
CA ASN A 463 -33.23 -190.73 -119.97
C ASN A 463 -34.37 -191.75 -120.24
N LEU A 464 -34.97 -191.72 -121.44
CA LEU A 464 -35.79 -192.83 -121.96
C LEU A 464 -34.97 -194.08 -122.27
N GLU A 465 -33.63 -193.99 -122.32
CA GLU A 465 -32.72 -195.14 -122.43
C GLU A 465 -32.20 -195.62 -121.08
N GLU A 466 -32.18 -194.80 -120.01
CA GLU A 466 -31.31 -195.00 -118.83
C GLU A 466 -31.97 -195.07 -117.44
N GLU A 467 -33.21 -195.53 -117.29
CA GLU A 467 -33.83 -195.74 -115.97
C GLU A 467 -33.07 -196.83 -115.10
N LYS A 468 -31.94 -196.43 -114.38
CA LYS A 468 -30.83 -197.24 -113.68
C LYS A 468 -29.86 -196.78 -112.47
N ASN A 469 -29.19 -195.60 -112.35
CA ASN A 469 -27.71 -195.42 -111.99
C ASN A 469 -27.12 -195.08 -110.50
N SER A 470 -25.76 -195.02 -110.21
CA SER A 470 -25.04 -194.81 -108.84
C SER A 470 -23.48 -194.39 -108.84
N ILE A 471 -22.52 -194.22 -107.83
CA ILE A 471 -22.30 -194.36 -106.32
C ILE A 471 -21.23 -193.41 -105.50
N LEU A 472 -20.06 -193.82 -104.85
CA LEU A 472 -19.37 -193.13 -103.63
C LEU A 472 -17.77 -193.14 -103.34
N SER A 473 -17.19 -192.56 -102.20
CA SER A 473 -15.69 -192.52 -101.74
C SER A 473 -15.22 -191.79 -100.38
N SER A 474 -13.90 -191.66 -99.97
CA SER A 474 -13.32 -191.16 -98.61
C SER A 474 -11.74 -191.05 -98.33
N LYS A 475 -11.14 -190.40 -97.22
CA LYS A 475 -9.82 -190.66 -96.39
C LYS A 475 -9.12 -189.49 -95.49
N THR A 476 -7.97 -189.67 -94.71
CA THR A 476 -7.40 -188.79 -93.53
C THR A 476 -5.80 -188.65 -93.21
N TRP A 477 -5.29 -188.14 -92.02
CA TRP A 477 -3.94 -187.39 -91.73
C TRP A 477 -3.27 -187.27 -90.24
N LYS A 478 -1.95 -186.86 -89.97
CA LYS A 478 -1.18 -186.50 -88.63
C LYS A 478 0.42 -186.15 -88.73
N PHE A 479 1.41 -185.77 -87.81
CA PHE A 479 1.73 -185.17 -86.41
C PHE A 479 3.31 -184.86 -86.06
N GLY A 480 3.85 -184.26 -84.90
CA GLY A 480 5.35 -184.03 -84.51
C GLY A 480 5.87 -183.27 -83.16
N ALA A 481 7.21 -183.18 -82.73
CA ALA A 481 7.81 -182.52 -81.43
C ALA A 481 9.42 -182.25 -81.18
N PRO A 482 9.98 -181.48 -80.12
CA PRO A 482 11.45 -180.98 -79.90
C PRO A 482 12.19 -180.79 -78.44
N PHE A 483 13.52 -180.36 -78.29
CA PHE A 483 14.35 -179.81 -77.07
C PHE A 483 15.58 -178.87 -77.41
N ARG A 484 16.82 -179.37 -77.70
CA ARG A 484 18.17 -178.69 -77.65
C ARG A 484 18.79 -178.39 -79.06
N LYS A 485 19.86 -177.55 -79.12
CA LYS A 485 21.00 -177.41 -80.11
C LYS A 485 21.03 -178.19 -81.49
N ILE A 486 21.56 -177.52 -82.54
CA ILE A 486 22.46 -177.99 -83.67
C ILE A 486 21.87 -178.55 -85.02
N SER A 487 22.55 -178.15 -86.14
CA SER A 487 22.75 -178.73 -87.52
C SER A 487 21.67 -178.87 -88.63
N ASN A 488 22.00 -178.31 -89.81
CA ASN A 488 22.00 -178.82 -91.22
C ASN A 488 20.86 -179.72 -91.83
N ILE A 489 20.32 -179.28 -92.99
CA ILE A 489 20.05 -180.04 -94.26
C ILE A 489 18.84 -181.03 -94.38
N PHE A 490 18.26 -181.38 -95.57
CA PHE A 490 17.81 -180.65 -96.79
C PHE A 490 17.06 -181.59 -97.82
N ASN A 491 16.74 -181.09 -99.04
CA ASN A 491 16.32 -181.77 -100.30
C ASN A 491 14.82 -182.20 -100.51
N LYS A 492 14.45 -182.46 -101.80
CA LYS A 492 13.10 -182.81 -102.34
C LYS A 492 13.19 -183.64 -103.65
N ASN A 493 12.19 -184.46 -104.01
CA ASN A 493 11.78 -184.66 -105.43
C ASN A 493 10.26 -184.80 -105.64
#